data_AF-A0A1H6F1Q0-F1
#
_entry.id   AF-A0A1H6F1Q0-F1
#
_cell.length_a   1.000
_cell.length_b   1.000
_cell.length_c   1.000
_cell.angle_alpha   90.00
_cell.angle_beta   90.00
_cell.angle_gamma   90.00
#
_symmetry.space_group_name_H-M   'P 1'
#
loop_
_entity.id
_entity.type
_entity.pdbx_description
1 polymer ?
#
loop_
_entity_poly.entity_id
_entity_poly.type
_entity_poly.pdbx_seq_one_letter_code
_entity_poly.pdbx_strand_id
1 'polypeptide(L)'
;MHSHKLIAALALAGGLVAPMALAAGPAAAMAGSCRVELYDIDAGNVADRDGRDEVRFLVDGNLFPRINANYFGMNAGGDGDPGEFEDPTSIILNSQDVDFELRETDGPVWGEGDLLGTVTALGSTCAGLATGATRTITRTLTGTEQTAYSYVVSLEMTGL
;
A
#
# COMPACT_ATOMS: atom_id res chain seq x y z
N MET A 1 13.70 -30.31 -75.93
CA MET A 1 14.96 -30.71 -75.25
C MET A 1 15.84 -29.49 -75.09
N HIS A 2 15.87 -28.86 -73.92
CA HIS A 2 16.76 -27.73 -73.64
C HIS A 2 17.37 -27.89 -72.24
N SER A 3 18.66 -27.55 -72.21
CA SER A 3 19.69 -28.02 -71.29
C SER A 3 19.62 -27.39 -69.89
N HIS A 4 19.95 -28.19 -68.87
CA HIS A 4 20.17 -27.73 -67.50
C HIS A 4 21.44 -26.87 -67.44
N LYS A 5 21.33 -25.67 -66.84
CA LYS A 5 22.48 -24.85 -66.45
C LYS A 5 22.53 -24.76 -64.94
N LEU A 6 23.63 -25.28 -64.40
CA LEU A 6 24.10 -25.12 -63.03
C LEU A 6 24.23 -23.63 -62.69
N ILE A 7 23.79 -23.23 -61.50
CA ILE A 7 24.19 -21.96 -60.90
C ILE A 7 24.75 -22.21 -59.50
N ALA A 8 25.93 -21.61 -59.33
CA ALA A 8 26.89 -21.64 -58.25
C ALA A 8 26.33 -21.52 -56.83
N ALA A 9 26.92 -22.31 -55.94
CA ALA A 9 27.07 -21.95 -54.54
C ALA A 9 28.06 -20.79 -54.41
N LEU A 10 27.68 -19.74 -53.69
CA LEU A 10 28.61 -18.78 -53.11
C LEU A 10 28.12 -18.45 -51.70
N ALA A 11 28.80 -19.02 -50.71
CA ALA A 11 28.67 -18.63 -49.31
C ALA A 11 29.60 -17.44 -49.06
N LEU A 12 29.13 -16.39 -48.37
CA LEU A 12 30.01 -15.56 -47.55
C LEU A 12 29.22 -14.86 -46.43
N ALA A 13 29.75 -14.99 -45.22
CA ALA A 13 29.18 -14.63 -43.95
C ALA A 13 29.03 -13.12 -43.73
N GLY A 14 27.98 -12.73 -43.01
CA GLY A 14 27.83 -11.43 -42.38
C GLY A 14 27.18 -11.63 -41.02
N GLY A 15 28.00 -11.65 -39.96
CA GLY A 15 27.55 -11.80 -38.59
C GLY A 15 26.66 -10.64 -38.16
N LEU A 16 25.39 -10.93 -37.91
CA LEU A 16 24.52 -10.09 -37.09
C LEU A 16 24.57 -10.63 -35.67
N VAL A 17 25.54 -10.14 -34.89
CA VAL A 17 25.38 -10.14 -33.44
C VAL A 17 24.36 -9.06 -33.15
N ALA A 18 23.08 -9.40 -33.33
CA ALA A 18 22.01 -8.55 -32.82
C ALA A 18 22.17 -8.53 -31.29
N PRO A 19 22.17 -7.36 -30.64
CA PRO A 19 22.01 -7.35 -29.21
C PRO A 19 20.63 -7.96 -28.97
N MET A 20 20.61 -9.16 -28.38
CA MET A 20 19.45 -9.60 -27.63
C MET A 20 19.30 -8.57 -26.52
N ALA A 21 18.52 -7.52 -26.79
CA ALA A 21 17.87 -6.78 -25.74
C ALA A 21 17.07 -7.85 -24.98
N LEU A 22 17.62 -8.29 -23.84
CA LEU A 22 16.83 -8.94 -22.82
C LEU A 22 15.69 -7.97 -22.56
N ALA A 23 14.51 -8.28 -23.11
CA ALA A 23 13.29 -7.75 -22.58
C ALA A 23 13.24 -8.25 -21.14
N ALA A 24 13.72 -7.43 -20.21
CA ALA A 24 13.40 -7.57 -18.81
C ALA A 24 11.88 -7.51 -18.77
N GLY A 25 11.26 -8.68 -18.71
CA GLY A 25 9.82 -8.79 -18.58
C GLY A 25 9.36 -8.11 -17.28
N PRO A 26 8.05 -7.89 -17.11
CA PRO A 26 7.48 -7.19 -15.95
C PRO A 26 7.88 -7.80 -14.60
N ALA A 27 8.41 -9.03 -14.56
CA ALA A 27 8.94 -9.68 -13.37
C ALA A 27 10.16 -8.96 -12.73
N ALA A 28 11.00 -8.28 -13.52
CA ALA A 28 12.15 -7.55 -12.97
C ALA A 28 11.76 -6.22 -12.29
N ALA A 29 10.54 -5.72 -12.55
CA ALA A 29 10.01 -4.49 -11.96
C ALA A 29 9.31 -4.71 -10.61
N MET A 30 9.03 -5.97 -10.22
CA MET A 30 8.42 -6.31 -8.92
C MET A 30 9.47 -6.50 -7.82
N ALA A 31 10.76 -6.62 -8.18
CA ALA A 31 11.84 -6.72 -7.21
C ALA A 31 11.96 -5.40 -6.43
N GLY A 32 11.48 -5.40 -5.19
CA GLY A 32 11.51 -4.25 -4.29
C GLY A 32 10.20 -3.48 -4.17
N SER A 33 9.05 -4.06 -4.57
CA SER A 33 7.73 -3.53 -4.19
C SER A 33 7.09 -4.34 -3.07
N CYS A 34 6.15 -3.72 -2.36
CA CYS A 34 5.25 -4.43 -1.44
C CYS A 34 3.81 -4.00 -1.65
N ARG A 35 2.90 -4.88 -1.26
CA ARG A 35 1.56 -4.49 -0.84
C ARG A 35 1.63 -4.10 0.64
N VAL A 36 0.95 -3.01 0.99
CA VAL A 36 0.79 -2.54 2.37
C VAL A 36 -0.69 -2.54 2.68
N GLU A 37 -1.06 -3.12 3.81
CA GLU A 37 -2.44 -3.27 4.25
C GLU A 37 -2.55 -2.78 5.69
N LEU A 38 -3.67 -2.16 6.05
CA LEU A 38 -4.04 -2.02 7.46
C LEU A 38 -4.13 -3.43 8.04
N TYR A 39 -3.44 -3.67 9.15
CA TYR A 39 -3.44 -4.96 9.83
C TYR A 39 -4.35 -4.94 11.05
N ASP A 40 -4.30 -3.85 11.82
CA ASP A 40 -4.99 -3.73 13.09
C ASP A 40 -5.03 -2.28 13.58
N ILE A 41 -6.07 -1.91 14.34
CA ILE A 41 -6.14 -0.64 15.08
C ILE A 41 -6.82 -0.81 16.45
N ASP A 42 -6.06 -0.55 17.51
CA ASP A 42 -6.58 -0.47 18.87
C ASP A 42 -6.80 1.00 19.28
N ALA A 43 -7.98 1.32 19.82
CA ALA A 43 -8.23 2.59 20.49
C ALA A 43 -7.94 2.44 21.98
N GLY A 44 -6.80 2.96 22.45
CA GLY A 44 -6.54 3.08 23.88
C GLY A 44 -7.44 4.11 24.54
N ASN A 45 -7.57 5.28 23.92
CA ASN A 45 -8.56 6.29 24.23
C ASN A 45 -8.97 7.03 22.96
N VAL A 46 -10.17 7.58 22.95
CA VAL A 46 -10.75 8.28 21.78
C VAL A 46 -10.85 9.78 22.08
N ALA A 47 -10.88 10.61 21.02
CA ALA A 47 -10.82 12.06 21.12
C ALA A 47 -12.17 12.68 21.55
N ASP A 48 -13.28 12.00 21.30
CA ASP A 48 -14.59 12.55 21.56
C ASP A 48 -15.15 12.30 22.97
N ARG A 49 -15.93 13.29 23.45
CA ARG A 49 -16.44 13.33 24.83
C ARG A 49 -17.54 12.32 25.13
N ASP A 50 -18.22 11.83 24.11
CA ASP A 50 -19.21 10.76 24.26
C ASP A 50 -18.55 9.37 24.32
N GLY A 51 -17.21 9.32 24.18
CA GLY A 51 -16.41 8.12 24.27
C GLY A 51 -16.41 7.30 22.98
N ARG A 52 -16.77 7.91 21.84
CA ARG A 52 -16.79 7.28 20.53
C ARG A 52 -16.28 8.22 19.44
N ASP A 53 -15.26 7.79 18.70
CA ASP A 53 -14.82 8.50 17.50
C ASP A 53 -15.38 7.82 16.24
N GLU A 54 -15.67 8.62 15.23
CA GLU A 54 -15.98 8.19 13.87
C GLU A 54 -14.73 8.24 13.01
N VAL A 55 -14.01 7.12 12.91
CA VAL A 55 -12.69 7.06 12.29
C VAL A 55 -12.69 6.56 10.85
N ARG A 56 -11.70 7.05 10.09
CA ARG A 56 -11.44 6.72 8.68
C ARG A 56 -9.94 6.65 8.42
N PHE A 57 -9.57 6.01 7.32
CA PHE A 57 -8.20 6.07 6.80
C PHE A 57 -8.14 6.77 5.45
N LEU A 58 -7.29 7.80 5.31
CA LEU A 58 -6.88 8.30 4.00
C LEU A 58 -5.59 7.60 3.59
N VAL A 59 -5.63 6.87 2.48
CA VAL A 59 -4.50 6.10 1.94
C VAL A 59 -4.38 6.40 0.45
N ASP A 60 -3.25 6.98 0.03
CA ASP A 60 -2.97 7.32 -1.37
C ASP A 60 -4.14 8.09 -2.05
N GLY A 61 -4.69 9.07 -1.32
CA GLY A 61 -5.82 9.89 -1.78
C GLY A 61 -7.20 9.21 -1.74
N ASN A 62 -7.30 7.97 -1.24
CA ASN A 62 -8.56 7.25 -1.09
C ASN A 62 -8.95 7.18 0.39
N LEU A 63 -10.16 7.64 0.72
CA LEU A 63 -10.73 7.50 2.06
C LEU A 63 -11.39 6.13 2.23
N PHE A 64 -11.16 5.48 3.36
CA PHE A 64 -11.73 4.21 3.74
C PHE A 64 -12.48 4.35 5.08
N PRO A 65 -13.65 3.71 5.27
CA PRO A 65 -14.40 2.93 4.27
C PRO A 65 -14.99 3.79 3.13
N ARG A 66 -15.26 3.16 1.97
CA ARG A 66 -15.74 3.79 0.72
C ARG A 66 -17.17 3.42 0.33
N ILE A 67 -17.60 2.19 0.59
CA ILE A 67 -18.78 1.59 -0.04
C ILE A 67 -19.94 1.45 0.94
N ASN A 68 -19.69 0.85 2.11
CA ASN A 68 -20.73 0.36 3.02
C ASN A 68 -20.92 1.22 4.26
N ALA A 69 -19.96 2.08 4.58
CA ALA A 69 -20.04 3.04 5.67
C ALA A 69 -19.21 4.29 5.31
N ASN A 70 -19.54 5.44 5.90
CA ASN A 70 -18.72 6.65 5.77
C ASN A 70 -17.56 6.66 6.79
N TYR A 71 -17.63 5.84 7.83
CA TYR A 71 -16.67 5.76 8.93
C TYR A 71 -16.82 4.41 9.67
N PHE A 72 -15.85 4.07 10.49
CA PHE A 72 -15.98 3.05 11.52
C PHE A 72 -16.06 3.70 12.90
N GLY A 73 -16.99 3.25 13.75
CA GLY A 73 -17.15 3.82 15.09
C GLY A 73 -16.26 3.12 16.08
N MET A 74 -15.26 3.80 16.64
CA MET A 74 -14.37 3.25 17.67
C MET A 74 -14.71 3.82 19.04
N ASN A 75 -14.74 2.97 20.06
CA ASN A 75 -14.87 3.39 21.46
C ASN A 75 -13.52 3.29 22.16
N ALA A 76 -13.36 3.97 23.30
CA ALA A 76 -12.18 3.79 24.15
C ALA A 76 -12.04 2.33 24.61
N GLY A 77 -10.84 1.77 24.45
CA GLY A 77 -10.54 0.34 24.65
C GLY A 77 -11.02 -0.57 23.52
N GLY A 78 -11.54 -0.01 22.43
CA GLY A 78 -12.05 -0.75 21.28
C GLY A 78 -10.94 -1.26 20.37
N ASP A 79 -11.30 -2.26 19.58
CA ASP A 79 -10.48 -2.91 18.57
C ASP A 79 -11.18 -2.71 17.21
N GLY A 80 -10.40 -2.60 16.15
CA GLY A 80 -10.87 -2.33 14.79
C GLY A 80 -10.15 -3.21 13.78
N ASP A 81 -10.89 -4.14 13.19
CA ASP A 81 -10.35 -5.07 12.20
C ASP A 81 -10.27 -4.38 10.81
N PRO A 82 -9.29 -4.72 9.95
CA PRO A 82 -9.15 -4.15 8.62
C PRO A 82 -10.42 -4.22 7.76
N GLY A 83 -11.19 -5.30 7.89
CA GLY A 83 -12.43 -5.52 7.14
C GLY A 83 -13.52 -4.50 7.48
N GLU A 84 -13.52 -3.93 8.69
CA GLU A 84 -14.44 -2.87 9.11
C GLU A 84 -14.13 -1.54 8.42
N PHE A 85 -12.90 -1.39 7.94
CA PHE A 85 -12.43 -0.28 7.12
C PHE A 85 -12.38 -0.63 5.61
N GLU A 86 -12.94 -1.76 5.18
CA GLU A 86 -12.87 -2.23 3.78
C GLU A 86 -11.44 -2.49 3.28
N ASP A 87 -10.61 -3.04 4.17
CA ASP A 87 -9.23 -3.46 3.91
C ASP A 87 -8.38 -2.35 3.24
N PRO A 88 -8.11 -1.23 3.93
CA PRO A 88 -7.28 -0.15 3.39
C PRO A 88 -5.93 -0.69 2.91
N THR A 89 -5.60 -0.43 1.65
CA THR A 89 -4.41 -1.00 1.02
C THR A 89 -3.78 -0.04 0.02
N SER A 90 -2.47 -0.18 -0.15
CA SER A 90 -1.70 0.46 -1.21
C SER A 90 -0.56 -0.45 -1.69
N ILE A 91 0.01 -0.11 -2.84
CA ILE A 91 1.23 -0.75 -3.38
C ILE A 91 2.33 0.30 -3.38
N ILE A 92 3.45 -0.01 -2.73
CA ILE A 92 4.61 0.88 -2.72
C ILE A 92 5.80 0.27 -3.44
N LEU A 93 6.54 1.14 -4.11
CA LEU A 93 7.85 0.83 -4.68
C LEU A 93 8.95 1.15 -3.66
N ASN A 94 10.12 0.56 -3.81
CA ASN A 94 11.26 0.81 -2.90
C ASN A 94 11.72 2.27 -2.80
N SER A 95 11.33 3.12 -3.75
CA SER A 95 11.70 4.53 -3.84
C SER A 95 10.65 5.47 -3.25
N GLN A 96 9.54 4.96 -2.74
CA GLN A 96 8.39 5.75 -2.33
C GLN A 96 7.85 5.25 -0.99
N ASP A 97 7.43 6.19 -0.16
CA ASP A 97 6.72 5.91 1.08
C ASP A 97 5.22 6.13 0.85
N VAL A 98 4.37 5.44 1.61
CA VAL A 98 2.94 5.71 1.65
C VAL A 98 2.50 5.99 3.07
N ASP A 99 1.62 6.96 3.21
CA ASP A 99 1.03 7.35 4.48
C ASP A 99 -0.37 6.75 4.61
N PHE A 100 -0.61 6.13 5.76
CA PHE A 100 -1.92 5.76 6.25
C PHE A 100 -2.30 6.79 7.31
N GLU A 101 -3.16 7.72 6.93
CA GLU A 101 -3.60 8.80 7.80
C GLU A 101 -4.89 8.40 8.50
N LEU A 102 -4.83 8.29 9.83
CA LEU A 102 -6.01 8.12 10.66
C LEU A 102 -6.71 9.47 10.78
N ARG A 103 -8.00 9.47 10.43
CA ARG A 103 -8.84 10.66 10.35
C ARG A 103 -10.06 10.48 11.25
N GLU A 104 -10.45 11.53 11.95
CA GLU A 104 -11.71 11.62 12.69
C GLU A 104 -12.70 12.47 11.89
N THR A 105 -13.92 11.99 11.68
CA THR A 105 -14.94 12.74 10.95
C THR A 105 -16.17 13.00 11.82
N ASP A 106 -16.55 14.27 11.94
CA ASP A 106 -17.76 14.62 12.68
C ASP A 106 -18.98 14.70 11.77
N GLY A 107 -20.06 14.02 12.16
CA GLY A 107 -21.34 14.12 11.47
C GLY A 107 -21.97 15.52 11.56
N PRO A 108 -22.91 15.88 10.65
CA PRO A 108 -23.42 15.09 9.52
C PRO A 108 -22.68 15.33 8.20
N VAL A 109 -21.63 16.16 8.18
CA VAL A 109 -20.85 16.47 6.97
C VAL A 109 -19.63 15.56 6.93
N TRP A 110 -19.83 14.38 6.35
CA TRP A 110 -18.80 13.35 6.21
C TRP A 110 -17.78 13.76 5.13
N GLY A 111 -16.79 14.56 5.53
CA GLY A 111 -15.65 14.98 4.71
C GLY A 111 -14.46 14.02 4.85
N GLU A 112 -13.25 14.53 4.62
CA GLU A 112 -12.00 13.82 4.93
C GLU A 112 -11.77 13.64 6.43
N GLY A 113 -12.32 14.54 7.25
CA GLY A 113 -12.10 14.56 8.69
C GLY A 113 -10.78 15.22 9.10
N ASP A 114 -10.64 15.44 10.39
CA ASP A 114 -9.44 15.97 11.03
C ASP A 114 -8.37 14.88 11.18
N LEU A 115 -7.11 15.26 11.02
CA LEU A 115 -5.98 14.33 11.11
C LEU A 115 -5.65 14.01 12.56
N LEU A 116 -5.85 12.76 12.96
CA LEU A 116 -5.42 12.23 14.26
C LEU A 116 -3.97 11.76 14.25
N GLY A 117 -3.47 11.33 13.09
CA GLY A 117 -2.06 10.98 12.95
C GLY A 117 -1.78 10.12 11.72
N THR A 118 -0.51 9.80 11.53
CA THR A 118 -0.03 9.13 10.32
C THR A 118 0.87 7.97 10.66
N VAL A 119 0.64 6.83 10.01
CA VAL A 119 1.58 5.71 9.96
C VAL A 119 2.18 5.62 8.56
N THR A 120 3.48 5.85 8.46
CA THR A 120 4.21 5.78 7.20
C THR A 120 4.79 4.39 6.98
N ALA A 121 4.42 3.75 5.88
CA ALA A 121 5.09 2.54 5.40
C ALA A 121 6.22 2.94 4.44
N LEU A 122 7.46 2.62 4.84
CA LEU A 122 8.66 3.07 4.14
C LEU A 122 8.99 2.14 2.97
N GLY A 123 9.17 2.69 1.76
CA GLY A 123 9.57 1.92 0.57
C GLY A 123 10.91 1.21 0.76
N SER A 124 11.83 1.82 1.52
CA SER A 124 13.10 1.17 1.87
C SER A 124 12.94 -0.18 2.60
N THR A 125 11.82 -0.39 3.29
CA THR A 125 11.49 -1.67 3.92
C THR A 125 11.17 -2.75 2.86
N CYS A 126 10.56 -2.36 1.74
CA CYS A 126 10.23 -3.27 0.64
C CYS A 126 11.43 -3.80 -0.11
N ALA A 127 12.48 -2.99 -0.24
CA ALA A 127 13.73 -3.46 -0.85
C ALA A 127 14.33 -4.67 -0.10
N GLY A 128 14.03 -4.84 1.19
CA GLY A 128 14.53 -5.92 2.02
C GLY A 128 13.62 -7.13 2.14
N LEU A 129 12.39 -7.08 1.61
CA LEU A 129 11.42 -8.17 1.73
C LEU A 129 11.50 -9.10 0.51
N ALA A 130 11.62 -10.40 0.77
CA ALA A 130 11.41 -11.41 -0.26
C ALA A 130 9.92 -11.47 -0.63
N THR A 131 9.61 -11.94 -1.83
CA THR A 131 8.23 -12.17 -2.27
C THR A 131 7.49 -13.08 -1.29
N GLY A 132 6.34 -12.62 -0.79
CA GLY A 132 5.51 -13.29 0.21
C GLY A 132 6.00 -13.19 1.66
N ALA A 133 7.19 -12.63 1.91
CA ALA A 133 7.63 -12.32 3.27
C ALA A 133 6.88 -11.09 3.79
N THR A 134 6.48 -11.15 5.05
CA THR A 134 5.74 -10.07 5.70
C THR A 134 6.58 -9.32 6.72
N ARG A 135 6.21 -8.07 6.98
CA ARG A 135 6.71 -7.27 8.10
C ARG A 135 5.63 -6.33 8.59
N THR A 136 5.41 -6.36 9.90
CA THR A 136 4.47 -5.45 10.57
C THR A 136 5.19 -4.17 11.01
N ILE A 137 4.53 -3.03 10.83
CA ILE A 137 4.93 -1.74 11.38
C ILE A 137 3.81 -1.29 12.31
N THR A 138 4.13 -1.08 13.58
CA THR A 138 3.17 -0.60 14.58
C THR A 138 3.57 0.78 15.07
N ARG A 139 2.60 1.69 15.19
CA ARG A 139 2.79 3.04 15.71
C ARG A 139 1.66 3.42 16.66
N THR A 140 2.03 4.10 17.74
CA THR A 140 1.08 4.75 18.63
C THR A 140 0.90 6.20 18.21
N LEU A 141 -0.32 6.59 17.90
CA LEU A 141 -0.75 7.94 17.57
C LEU A 141 -1.42 8.54 18.82
N THR A 142 -0.97 9.70 19.27
CA THR A 142 -1.47 10.34 20.49
C THR A 142 -1.66 11.83 20.29
N GLY A 143 -2.73 12.38 20.84
CA GLY A 143 -2.98 13.82 20.88
C GLY A 143 -3.43 14.29 22.26
N THR A 144 -3.40 15.61 22.46
CA THR A 144 -3.67 16.25 23.75
C THR A 144 -4.77 17.32 23.70
N GLU A 145 -5.37 17.55 22.54
CA GLU A 145 -6.34 18.64 22.32
C GLU A 145 -7.79 18.12 22.48
N GLN A 146 -8.63 18.88 23.18
CA GLN A 146 -10.04 18.63 23.57
C GLN A 146 -10.36 17.35 24.38
N THR A 147 -9.82 16.18 24.07
CA THR A 147 -9.57 15.07 25.01
C THR A 147 -8.32 14.28 24.57
N ALA A 148 -7.63 13.62 25.50
CA ALA A 148 -6.37 12.94 25.19
C ALA A 148 -6.63 11.60 24.47
N TYR A 149 -6.49 11.52 23.15
CA TYR A 149 -6.66 10.26 22.42
C TYR A 149 -5.35 9.46 22.33
N SER A 150 -5.49 8.15 22.11
CA SER A 150 -4.39 7.23 21.84
C SER A 150 -4.87 6.07 20.97
N TYR A 151 -4.26 5.91 19.80
CA TYR A 151 -4.50 4.79 18.88
C TYR A 151 -3.21 4.01 18.66
N VAL A 152 -3.27 2.68 18.64
CA VAL A 152 -2.17 1.83 18.18
C VAL A 152 -2.56 1.28 16.82
N VAL A 153 -1.88 1.72 15.77
CA VAL A 153 -2.17 1.32 14.40
C VAL A 153 -1.03 0.45 13.89
N SER A 154 -1.38 -0.70 13.33
CA SER A 154 -0.45 -1.64 12.72
C SER A 154 -0.72 -1.78 11.22
N LEU A 155 0.35 -1.71 10.43
CA LEU A 155 0.34 -2.00 9.00
C LEU A 155 1.12 -3.28 8.73
N GLU A 156 0.62 -4.13 7.84
CA GLU A 156 1.37 -5.28 7.31
C GLU A 156 1.93 -4.95 5.93
N MET A 157 3.23 -5.17 5.74
CA MET A 157 3.90 -5.04 4.45
C MET A 157 4.24 -6.44 3.93
N THR A 158 3.79 -6.77 2.72
CA THR A 158 4.06 -8.06 2.05
C THR A 158 4.85 -7.83 0.78
N GLY A 159 6.05 -8.41 0.68
CA GLY A 159 6.87 -8.35 -0.53
C GLY A 159 6.18 -8.99 -1.74
N LEU A 160 6.29 -8.37 -2.92
CA LEU A 160 5.64 -8.82 -4.16
C LEU A 160 6.58 -9.50 -5.16
#